data_AF-X1DH40-F1
#
_entry.id   AF-X1DH40-F1
#
_cell.length_a   1.000
_cell.length_b   1.000
_cell.length_c   1.000
_cell.angle_alpha   90.00
_cell.angle_beta   90.00
_cell.angle_gamma   90.00
#
_symmetry.space_group_name_H-M   'P 1'
#
loop_
_entity.id
_entity.type
_entity.pdbx_description
1 polymer ?
#
loop_
_entity_poly.entity_id
_entity_poly.type
_entity_poly.pdbx_seq_one_letter_code
_entity_poly.pdbx_strand_id
1 'polypeptide(L)'
;TVLLERRKETPTLRIKKALNLNPGEKVIYLKRLRYAEEIPIIIVDSYLSYSKYSQLLDVPTKDFSKDLYKIIKNLFNVSIVKSDREVTATNMSLQDANLLNEEIWRSCIRLVAINYIENNEPCEFFDSR
;
A
#
# COMPACT_ATOMS: atom_id res chain seq x y z
N THR A 1 -8.86 -6.44 -7.93
CA THR A 1 -7.92 -6.38 -6.77
C THR A 1 -8.41 -7.30 -5.69
N VAL A 2 -7.52 -8.02 -5.03
CA VAL A 2 -7.80 -8.87 -3.86
C VAL A 2 -6.90 -8.42 -2.70
N LEU A 3 -7.45 -8.35 -1.49
CA LEU A 3 -6.66 -8.11 -0.27
C LEU A 3 -6.13 -9.45 0.24
N LEU A 4 -4.80 -9.58 0.27
CA LEU A 4 -4.11 -10.80 0.71
C LEU A 4 -3.83 -10.78 2.21
N GLU A 5 -3.37 -9.63 2.72
CA GLU A 5 -3.01 -9.49 4.14
C GLU A 5 -3.47 -8.13 4.67
N ARG A 6 -3.88 -8.12 5.94
CA ARG A 6 -4.17 -6.91 6.69
C ARG A 6 -3.81 -7.09 8.15
N ARG A 7 -3.03 -6.16 8.71
CA ARG A 7 -2.68 -6.18 10.13
C ARG A 7 -2.25 -4.81 10.64
N LYS A 8 -2.26 -4.68 11.96
CA LYS A 8 -1.58 -3.61 12.68
C LYS A 8 -0.15 -4.05 12.97
N GLU A 9 0.84 -3.22 12.67
CA GLU A 9 2.24 -3.56 12.92
C GLU A 9 3.09 -2.35 13.35
N THR A 10 4.28 -2.65 13.86
CA THR A 10 5.31 -1.64 14.14
C THR A 10 6.01 -1.29 12.82
N PRO A 11 6.00 -0.02 12.38
CA PRO A 11 6.64 0.35 11.13
C PRO A 11 8.17 0.28 11.23
N THR A 12 8.82 0.05 10.09
CA THR A 12 10.27 0.26 9.96
C THR A 12 10.62 1.75 10.11
N LEU A 13 11.90 2.07 10.33
CA LEU A 13 12.35 3.47 10.37
C LEU A 13 12.05 4.23 9.07
N ARG A 14 12.11 3.55 7.91
CA ARG A 14 11.78 4.15 6.61
C ARG A 14 10.32 4.58 6.56
N ILE A 15 9.40 3.68 6.91
CA ILE A 15 7.95 3.95 6.90
C ILE A 15 7.60 5.01 7.96
N LYS A 16 8.19 4.91 9.16
CA LYS A 16 8.00 5.88 10.24
C LYS A 16 8.36 7.30 9.79
N LYS A 17 9.52 7.47 9.14
CA LYS A 17 9.95 8.76 8.59
C LYS A 17 9.05 9.22 7.44
N ALA A 18 8.71 8.33 6.52
CA ALA A 18 7.87 8.65 5.36
C ALA A 18 6.47 9.17 5.76
N LEU A 19 5.90 8.60 6.83
CA LEU A 19 4.57 8.95 7.34
C LEU A 19 4.60 9.97 8.49
N ASN A 20 5.75 10.57 8.79
CA ASN A 20 5.92 11.51 9.91
C ASN A 20 5.35 11.01 11.25
N LEU A 21 5.59 9.73 11.56
CA LEU A 21 5.05 9.08 12.76
C LEU A 21 5.90 9.34 14.01
N ASN A 22 5.24 9.57 15.13
CA ASN A 22 5.86 9.69 16.44
C ASN A 22 6.41 8.35 16.95
N PRO A 23 7.36 8.35 17.91
CA PRO A 23 7.78 7.12 18.59
C PRO A 23 6.59 6.32 19.14
N GLY A 24 6.59 5.00 18.89
CA GLY A 24 5.55 4.10 19.36
C GLY A 24 4.30 4.00 18.47
N GLU A 25 4.08 4.94 17.55
CA GLU A 25 2.95 4.86 16.62
C GLU A 25 3.03 3.62 15.72
N LYS A 26 1.86 3.06 15.44
CA LYS A 26 1.69 1.85 14.63
C LYS A 26 1.14 2.21 13.26
N VAL A 27 1.28 1.29 12.32
CA VAL A 27 0.68 1.39 10.99
C VAL A 27 -0.32 0.27 10.77
N ILE A 28 -1.25 0.52 9.86
CA ILE A 28 -2.03 -0.51 9.19
C ILE A 28 -1.25 -0.90 7.94
N TYR A 29 -0.94 -2.18 7.84
CA TYR A 29 -0.37 -2.78 6.65
C TYR A 29 -1.47 -3.47 5.85
N LEU A 30 -1.46 -3.24 4.54
CA LEU A 30 -2.34 -3.90 3.58
C LEU A 30 -1.49 -4.45 2.42
N LYS A 31 -1.55 -5.76 2.18
CA LYS A 31 -1.00 -6.38 0.96
C LYS A 31 -2.15 -6.67 0.00
N ARG A 32 -2.08 -6.14 -1.21
CA ARG A 32 -3.12 -6.30 -2.24
C ARG A 32 -2.52 -6.82 -3.54
N LEU A 33 -3.23 -7.74 -4.19
CA LEU A 33 -2.90 -8.23 -5.53
C LEU A 33 -3.87 -7.62 -6.55
N ARG A 34 -3.34 -6.86 -7.50
CA ARG A 34 -4.14 -6.24 -8.58
C ARG A 34 -4.11 -7.14 -9.81
N TYR A 35 -5.22 -7.14 -10.51
CA TYR A 35 -5.44 -7.94 -11.70
C TYR A 35 -5.79 -7.01 -12.86
N ALA A 36 -5.31 -7.34 -14.05
CA ALA A 36 -5.90 -6.89 -15.31
C ALA A 36 -6.66 -8.08 -15.87
N GLU A 37 -7.98 -7.94 -15.97
CA GLU A 37 -8.87 -9.08 -16.21
C GLU A 37 -8.63 -10.16 -15.13
N GLU A 38 -8.22 -11.36 -15.53
CA GLU A 38 -7.95 -12.49 -14.62
C GLU A 38 -6.45 -12.71 -14.36
N ILE A 39 -5.58 -11.83 -14.89
CA ILE A 39 -4.12 -11.97 -14.77
C ILE A 39 -3.61 -11.10 -13.61
N PRO A 40 -2.92 -11.66 -12.60
CA PRO A 40 -2.29 -10.87 -11.55
C PRO A 40 -1.11 -10.07 -12.13
N ILE A 41 -1.12 -8.75 -11.91
CA ILE A 41 -0.15 -7.84 -12.55
C ILE A 41 0.68 -7.02 -11.58
N ILE A 42 0.18 -6.74 -10.37
CA ILE A 42 0.85 -5.85 -9.42
C ILE A 42 0.55 -6.29 -7.99
N ILE A 43 1.59 -6.43 -7.17
CA ILE A 43 1.48 -6.52 -5.72
C ILE A 43 1.67 -5.12 -5.15
N VAL A 44 0.81 -4.72 -4.21
CA VAL A 44 0.89 -3.43 -3.54
C VAL A 44 0.90 -3.63 -2.03
N ASP A 45 1.99 -3.22 -1.40
CA ASP A 45 2.11 -3.08 0.04
C ASP A 45 1.86 -1.64 0.43
N SER A 46 0.75 -1.39 1.13
CA SER A 46 0.34 -0.06 1.60
C SER A 46 0.47 0.04 3.11
N TYR A 47 1.00 1.16 3.59
CA TYR A 47 1.18 1.47 5.00
C TYR A 47 0.50 2.80 5.31
N LEU A 48 -0.41 2.79 6.27
CA LEU A 48 -1.17 3.98 6.70
C LEU A 48 -1.08 4.14 8.21
N SER A 49 -1.15 5.38 8.71
CA SER A 49 -1.14 5.62 10.16
C SER A 49 -2.31 4.92 10.84
N TYR A 50 -2.04 4.09 11.85
CA TYR A 50 -3.09 3.43 12.63
C TYR A 50 -3.94 4.44 13.41
N SER A 51 -3.32 5.50 13.95
CA SER A 51 -4.03 6.50 14.76
C SER A 51 -5.07 7.28 13.93
N LYS A 52 -4.83 7.44 12.63
CA LYS A 52 -5.72 8.17 11.71
C LYS A 52 -6.70 7.27 10.95
N TYR A 53 -6.28 6.06 10.61
CA TYR A 53 -7.00 5.21 9.65
C TYR A 53 -7.47 3.86 10.21
N SER A 54 -7.53 3.70 11.55
CA SER A 54 -7.86 2.45 12.25
C SER A 54 -9.09 1.72 11.71
N GLN A 55 -10.13 2.44 11.27
CA GLN A 55 -11.36 1.89 10.69
C GLN A 55 -11.12 1.03 9.44
N LEU A 56 -9.97 1.15 8.76
CA LEU A 56 -9.60 0.24 7.65
C LEU A 56 -9.47 -1.23 8.10
N LEU A 57 -9.27 -1.49 9.39
CA LEU A 57 -9.26 -2.85 9.95
C LEU A 57 -10.65 -3.47 10.01
N ASP A 58 -11.71 -2.65 10.03
CA ASP A 58 -13.09 -3.11 10.15
C ASP A 58 -13.79 -3.25 8.79
N VAL A 59 -13.19 -2.69 7.72
CA VAL A 59 -13.72 -2.78 6.36
C VAL A 59 -13.81 -4.25 5.91
N PRO A 60 -14.93 -4.72 5.36
CA PRO A 60 -15.00 -6.08 4.81
C PRO A 60 -13.95 -6.31 3.72
N THR A 61 -13.23 -7.44 3.75
CA THR A 61 -12.18 -7.77 2.77
C THR A 61 -12.64 -7.62 1.32
N LYS A 62 -13.89 -8.00 1.02
CA LYS A 62 -14.50 -7.88 -0.31
C LYS A 62 -14.58 -6.44 -0.83
N ASP A 63 -14.61 -5.45 0.05
CA ASP A 63 -14.70 -4.04 -0.34
C ASP A 63 -13.36 -3.51 -0.84
N PHE A 64 -12.23 -4.14 -0.51
CA PHE A 64 -10.91 -3.80 -1.07
C PHE A 64 -10.73 -4.21 -2.54
N SER A 65 -11.72 -4.88 -3.13
CA SER A 65 -11.84 -4.98 -4.58
C SER A 65 -12.04 -3.62 -5.23
N LYS A 66 -12.64 -2.67 -4.50
CA LYS A 66 -12.78 -1.26 -4.86
C LYS A 66 -11.44 -0.55 -4.69
N ASP A 67 -11.30 0.62 -5.32
CA ASP A 67 -10.13 1.47 -5.15
C ASP A 67 -9.94 1.86 -3.67
N LEU A 68 -8.76 1.59 -3.10
CA LEU A 68 -8.42 1.95 -1.72
C LEU A 68 -8.62 3.45 -1.49
N TYR A 69 -8.33 4.28 -2.48
CA TYR A 69 -8.49 5.72 -2.33
C TYR A 69 -9.96 6.13 -2.24
N LYS A 70 -10.87 5.38 -2.86
CA LYS A 70 -12.31 5.56 -2.69
C LYS A 70 -12.76 5.16 -1.27
N ILE A 71 -12.21 4.07 -0.72
CA ILE A 71 -12.47 3.68 0.68
C ILE A 71 -11.99 4.78 1.62
N ILE A 72 -10.77 5.26 1.43
CA ILE A 72 -10.18 6.32 2.25
C ILE A 72 -11.02 7.60 2.18
N LYS A 73 -11.41 8.02 0.97
CA LYS A 73 -12.27 9.19 0.78
C LYS A 73 -13.62 9.03 1.47
N ASN A 74 -14.26 7.87 1.35
CA ASN A 74 -15.59 7.66 1.92
C ASN A 74 -15.57 7.57 3.44
N LEU A 75 -14.55 6.96 4.04
CA LEU A 75 -14.47 6.75 5.49
C LEU A 75 -13.92 7.96 6.24
N PHE A 76 -12.94 8.65 5.66
CA PHE A 76 -12.18 9.70 6.35
C PHE A 76 -12.37 11.08 5.73
N ASN A 77 -13.13 11.19 4.63
CA ASN A 77 -13.34 12.43 3.89
C ASN A 77 -12.03 13.12 3.44
N VAL A 78 -11.00 12.32 3.15
CA VAL A 78 -9.71 12.81 2.64
C VAL A 78 -9.46 12.33 1.22
N SER A 79 -8.82 13.17 0.42
CA SER A 79 -8.44 12.84 -0.96
C SER A 79 -6.93 12.98 -1.11
N ILE A 80 -6.32 12.03 -1.81
CA ILE A 80 -4.91 12.14 -2.19
C ILE A 80 -4.80 13.20 -3.26
N VAL A 81 -3.97 14.23 -3.02
CA VAL A 81 -3.79 15.37 -3.92
C VAL A 81 -2.40 15.41 -4.55
N LYS A 82 -1.42 14.73 -3.94
CA LYS A 82 -0.03 14.69 -4.40
C LYS A 82 0.60 13.33 -4.12
N SER A 83 1.58 12.95 -4.94
CA SER A 83 2.37 11.72 -4.75
C SER A 83 3.83 11.99 -5.13
N ASP A 84 4.76 11.71 -4.23
CA ASP A 84 6.20 11.70 -4.51
C ASP A 84 6.63 10.25 -4.75
N ARG A 85 7.17 9.95 -5.94
CA ARG A 85 7.38 8.57 -6.43
C ARG A 85 8.81 8.32 -6.88
N GLU A 86 9.31 7.14 -6.52
CA GLU A 86 10.57 6.58 -7.01
C GLU A 86 10.23 5.36 -7.89
N VAL A 87 10.80 5.30 -9.09
CA VAL A 87 10.61 4.20 -10.04
C VAL A 87 11.95 3.54 -10.31
N THR A 88 12.01 2.23 -10.14
CA THR A 88 13.25 1.45 -10.28
C THR A 88 12.97 0.16 -11.05
N ALA A 89 13.96 -0.33 -11.81
CA ALA A 89 13.97 -1.68 -12.32
C ALA A 89 14.58 -2.61 -11.26
N THR A 90 13.92 -3.72 -10.97
CA THR A 90 14.42 -4.73 -10.03
C THR A 90 14.09 -6.13 -10.53
N ASN A 91 14.57 -7.16 -9.82
CA ASN A 91 14.24 -8.54 -10.11
C ASN A 91 13.20 -9.02 -9.10
N MET A 92 12.21 -9.79 -9.56
CA MET A 92 11.19 -10.36 -8.67
C MET A 92 11.82 -11.28 -7.62
N SER A 93 11.34 -11.13 -6.38
CA SER A 93 11.59 -12.10 -5.33
C SER A 93 10.83 -13.40 -5.62
N LEU A 94 11.25 -14.52 -5.01
CA LEU A 94 10.50 -15.78 -5.11
C LEU A 94 9.03 -15.63 -4.68
N GLN A 95 8.80 -14.85 -3.61
CA GLN A 95 7.45 -14.65 -3.07
C GLN A 95 6.57 -13.88 -4.05
N ASP A 96 7.11 -12.82 -4.66
CA ASP A 96 6.36 -12.00 -5.61
C ASP A 96 6.12 -12.73 -6.93
N ALA A 97 7.13 -13.46 -7.44
CA ALA A 97 7.02 -14.30 -8.63
C ALA A 97 5.90 -15.34 -8.47
N ASN A 98 5.82 -16.02 -7.32
CA ASN A 98 4.74 -16.97 -7.05
C ASN A 98 3.35 -16.30 -7.01
N LEU A 99 3.24 -15.10 -6.44
CA LEU A 99 1.96 -14.37 -6.38
C LEU A 99 1.51 -13.84 -7.74
N LEU A 100 2.47 -13.48 -8.61
CA LEU A 100 2.22 -12.97 -9.95
C LEU A 100 2.13 -14.07 -11.02
N ASN A 101 2.34 -15.34 -10.66
CA ASN A 101 2.50 -16.46 -11.59
C ASN A 101 3.59 -16.20 -12.64
N GLU A 102 4.72 -15.70 -12.17
CA GLU A 102 5.86 -15.28 -12.97
C GLU A 102 7.14 -16.07 -12.62
N GLU A 103 8.14 -15.98 -13.48
CA GLU A 103 9.45 -16.58 -13.22
C GLU A 103 10.24 -15.77 -12.18
N ILE A 104 10.87 -16.47 -11.23
CA ILE A 104 11.82 -15.84 -10.30
C ILE A 104 12.94 -15.14 -11.09
N TRP A 105 13.42 -14.01 -10.58
CA TRP A 105 14.44 -13.16 -11.20
C TRP A 105 14.02 -12.44 -12.48
N ARG A 106 12.80 -12.65 -12.98
CA ARG A 106 12.26 -11.82 -14.07
C ARG A 106 12.25 -10.36 -13.63
N SER A 107 12.69 -9.48 -14.52
CA SER A 107 12.74 -8.05 -14.23
C SER A 107 11.33 -7.47 -14.12
N CYS A 108 11.11 -6.62 -13.12
CA CYS A 108 9.87 -5.89 -12.91
C CYS A 108 10.16 -4.41 -12.59
N ILE A 109 9.11 -3.59 -12.69
CA ILE A 109 9.15 -2.19 -12.27
C ILE A 109 8.69 -2.15 -10.82
N ARG A 110 9.56 -1.65 -9.94
CA ARG A 110 9.19 -1.32 -8.57
C ARG A 110 8.94 0.17 -8.44
N LEU A 111 7.77 0.51 -7.91
CA LEU A 111 7.36 1.88 -7.62
C LEU A 111 7.15 2.02 -6.11
N VAL A 112 7.90 2.92 -5.51
CA VAL A 112 7.75 3.29 -4.10
C VAL A 112 7.29 4.73 -4.02
N ALA A 113 6.30 5.02 -3.17
CA ALA A 113 5.73 6.35 -3.10
C ALA A 113 5.26 6.75 -1.72
N ILE A 114 5.23 8.07 -1.51
CA ILE A 114 4.50 8.72 -0.42
C ILE A 114 3.36 9.50 -1.06
N ASN A 115 2.14 9.18 -0.64
CA ASN A 115 0.94 9.91 -1.03
C ASN A 115 0.59 10.93 0.05
N TYR A 116 0.15 12.10 -0.40
CA TYR A 116 -0.17 13.24 0.45
C TYR A 116 -1.62 13.66 0.24
N ILE A 117 -2.27 14.00 1.34
CA ILE A 117 -3.55 14.73 1.34
C ILE A 117 -3.27 16.23 1.38
N GLU A 118 -4.31 17.03 1.60
CA GLU A 118 -4.18 18.50 1.74
C GLU A 118 -3.12 18.88 2.79
N ASN A 119 -2.56 20.08 2.65
CA ASN A 119 -1.49 20.61 3.52
C ASN A 119 -0.19 19.78 3.54
N ASN A 120 0.09 19.00 2.49
CA ASN A 120 1.27 18.11 2.39
C ASN A 120 1.38 17.10 3.55
N GLU A 121 0.26 16.68 4.12
CA GLU A 121 0.25 15.64 5.14
C GLU A 121 0.41 14.25 4.48
N PRO A 122 1.42 13.45 4.86
CA PRO A 122 1.58 12.10 4.31
C PRO A 122 0.48 11.17 4.83
N CYS A 123 -0.28 10.55 3.93
CA CYS A 123 -1.38 9.66 4.29
C CYS A 123 -1.04 8.18 4.10
N GLU A 124 -0.21 7.86 3.12
CA GLU A 124 0.15 6.50 2.75
C GLU A 124 1.59 6.45 2.24
N PHE A 125 2.34 5.45 2.70
CA PHE A 125 3.53 4.98 2.04
C PHE A 125 3.17 3.68 1.35
N PHE A 126 3.46 3.55 0.05
CA PHE A 126 3.26 2.27 -0.64
C PHE A 126 4.47 1.84 -1.44
N ASP A 127 4.58 0.52 -1.59
CA ASP A 127 5.62 -0.17 -2.35
C ASP A 127 4.94 -1.19 -3.25
N SER A 128 5.05 -1.00 -4.57
CA SER A 128 4.44 -1.88 -5.55
C SER A 128 5.46 -2.46 -6.51
N ARG A 129 5.22 -3.69 -6.93
CA ARG A 129 6.05 -4.46 -7.86
C ARG A 129 5.24 -5.53 -8.58
#